data_AF-B0TRG7-F1
#
_entry.id   AF-B0TRG7-F1
#
_cell.length_a   1.000
_cell.length_b   1.000
_cell.length_c   1.000
_cell.angle_alpha   90.00
_cell.angle_beta   90.00
_cell.angle_gamma   90.00
#
_symmetry.space_group_name_H-M   'P 1'
#
loop_
_entity.id
_entity.type
_entity.pdbx_description
1 polymer ?
#
loop_
_entity_poly.entity_id
_entity_poly.type
_entity_poly.pdbx_seq_one_letter_code
_entity_poly.pdbx_strand_id
1 'polypeptide(L)'
;MNANEFVQNFKKEKDYCLELYTSGEPATAVSELIKQMGLSDHQQEKMNAVIDGILNDVFYSILLGLDGCGTIGDIQHTYKIHDENGSIISECGDLEAEAWEPFNE
;
A
#
# COMPACT_ATOMS: atom_id res chain seq x y z
N MET A 1 10.18 -11.82 11.02
CA MET A 1 9.54 -10.59 10.56
C MET A 1 8.95 -9.90 11.77
N ASN A 2 9.34 -8.67 12.06
CA ASN A 2 8.70 -7.81 13.06
C ASN A 2 7.75 -6.78 12.38
N ALA A 3 7.08 -5.94 13.17
CA ALA A 3 6.17 -4.90 12.69
C ALA A 3 6.83 -3.97 11.65
N ASN A 4 8.05 -3.49 11.91
CA ASN A 4 8.80 -2.65 10.98
C ASN A 4 9.04 -3.36 9.63
N GLU A 5 9.59 -4.58 9.66
CA GLU A 5 9.84 -5.36 8.45
C GLU A 5 8.55 -5.64 7.66
N PHE A 6 7.44 -5.87 8.37
CA PHE A 6 6.11 -6.07 7.78
C PHE A 6 5.64 -4.82 7.04
N VAL A 7 5.68 -3.65 7.69
CA VAL A 7 5.33 -2.36 7.07
C VAL A 7 6.23 -2.04 5.87
N GLN A 8 7.53 -2.26 5.98
CA GLN A 8 8.48 -2.03 4.89
C GLN A 8 8.19 -2.92 3.68
N ASN A 9 7.69 -4.14 3.89
CA ASN A 9 7.24 -4.99 2.79
C ASN A 9 5.94 -4.47 2.14
N PHE A 10 4.99 -3.90 2.91
CA PHE A 10 3.83 -3.22 2.35
C PHE A 10 4.22 -2.00 1.51
N LYS A 11 5.20 -1.21 1.97
CA LYS A 11 5.73 -0.08 1.20
C LYS A 11 6.36 -0.53 -0.12
N LYS A 12 7.19 -1.58 -0.10
CA LYS A 12 7.76 -2.17 -1.32
C LYS A 12 6.69 -2.70 -2.27
N GLU A 13 5.66 -3.34 -1.75
CA GLU A 13 4.55 -3.85 -2.56
C GLU A 13 3.75 -2.69 -3.21
N LYS A 14 3.53 -1.60 -2.48
CA LYS A 14 2.91 -0.38 -3.01
C LYS A 14 3.74 0.21 -4.16
N ASP A 15 5.06 0.33 -3.97
CA ASP A 15 5.96 0.89 -4.99
C ASP A 15 6.05 -0.05 -6.22
N TYR A 16 6.04 -1.37 -6.01
CA TYR A 16 5.95 -2.36 -7.08
C TYR A 16 4.64 -2.23 -7.88
N CYS A 17 3.49 -2.05 -7.19
CA CYS A 17 2.21 -1.84 -7.86
C CYS A 17 2.22 -0.55 -8.70
N LEU A 18 2.81 0.53 -8.18
CA LEU A 18 2.95 1.77 -8.93
C LEU A 18 3.77 1.57 -10.20
N GLU A 19 4.93 0.91 -10.09
CA GLU A 19 5.77 0.59 -11.24
C GLU A 19 5.00 -0.28 -12.24
N LEU A 20 4.32 -1.33 -11.78
CA LEU A 20 3.54 -2.24 -12.61
C LEU A 20 2.46 -1.54 -13.44
N TYR A 21 1.81 -0.51 -12.88
CA TYR A 21 0.78 0.25 -13.60
C TYR A 21 1.32 1.36 -14.49
N THR A 22 2.48 1.92 -14.15
CA THR A 22 3.02 3.12 -14.82
C THR A 22 4.12 2.82 -15.83
N SER A 23 4.84 1.70 -15.70
CA SER A 23 5.89 1.27 -16.64
C SER A 23 5.31 0.72 -17.94
N GLY A 24 4.09 0.16 -17.87
CA GLY A 24 3.47 -0.57 -18.96
C GLY A 24 3.96 -2.01 -19.13
N GLU A 25 4.92 -2.47 -18.31
CA GLU A 25 5.55 -3.79 -18.44
C GLU A 25 5.74 -4.49 -17.07
N PRO A 26 5.26 -5.73 -16.89
CA PRO A 26 4.42 -6.47 -17.82
C PRO A 26 3.05 -5.78 -18.00
N ALA A 27 2.46 -5.93 -19.18
CA ALA A 27 1.14 -5.38 -19.46
C ALA A 27 0.09 -5.93 -18.47
N THR A 28 -0.61 -5.02 -17.80
CA THR A 28 -1.78 -5.31 -16.96
C THR A 28 -3.02 -4.71 -17.60
N ALA A 29 -4.20 -5.15 -17.16
CA ALA A 29 -5.45 -4.53 -17.60
C ALA A 29 -5.47 -3.02 -17.30
N VAL A 30 -4.89 -2.60 -16.17
CA VAL A 30 -4.82 -1.19 -15.78
C VAL A 30 -3.82 -0.42 -16.64
N SER A 31 -2.61 -0.94 -16.87
CA SER A 31 -1.62 -0.23 -17.69
C SER A 31 -2.06 -0.09 -19.15
N GLU A 32 -2.78 -1.08 -19.69
CA GLU A 32 -3.40 -0.97 -21.01
C GLU A 32 -4.52 0.07 -21.07
N LEU A 33 -5.36 0.18 -20.02
CA LEU A 33 -6.37 1.24 -19.94
C LEU A 33 -5.73 2.63 -19.90
N ILE A 34 -4.67 2.82 -19.12
CA ILE A 34 -3.92 4.08 -19.04
C ILE A 34 -3.33 4.43 -20.41
N LYS A 35 -2.69 3.47 -21.07
CA LYS A 35 -2.12 3.64 -22.41
C LYS A 35 -3.18 4.04 -23.45
N GLN A 36 -4.37 3.45 -23.39
CA GLN A 36 -5.49 3.77 -24.28
C GLN A 36 -6.02 5.20 -24.11
N MET A 37 -5.74 5.87 -22.97
CA MET A 37 -6.14 7.27 -22.78
C MET A 37 -5.35 8.25 -23.67
N GLY A 38 -4.21 7.83 -24.24
CA GLY A 38 -3.41 8.66 -25.14
C GLY A 38 -2.91 9.95 -24.48
N LEU A 39 -2.53 9.86 -23.20
CA LEU A 39 -2.06 11.00 -22.39
C LEU A 39 -0.76 11.59 -22.97
N SER A 40 -0.62 12.91 -22.90
CA SER A 40 0.69 13.53 -23.07
C SER A 40 1.60 13.25 -21.88
N ASP A 41 2.91 13.45 -22.02
CA ASP A 41 3.88 13.21 -20.93
C ASP A 41 3.49 13.95 -19.63
N HIS A 42 3.07 15.21 -19.72
CA HIS A 42 2.59 16.00 -18.57
C HIS A 42 1.31 15.43 -17.94
N GLN A 43 0.42 14.87 -18.76
CA GLN A 43 -0.79 14.21 -18.25
C GLN A 43 -0.47 12.85 -17.62
N GLN A 44 0.51 12.13 -18.18
CA GLN A 44 1.00 10.86 -17.65
C GLN A 44 1.65 11.06 -16.28
N GLU A 45 2.47 12.09 -16.09
CA GLU A 45 3.05 12.43 -14.78
C GLU A 45 1.96 12.70 -13.73
N LYS A 46 0.90 13.45 -14.10
CA LYS A 46 -0.25 13.68 -13.20
C LYS A 46 -1.01 12.39 -12.90
N MET A 47 -1.22 11.53 -13.90
CA MET A 47 -1.87 10.25 -13.70
C MET A 47 -1.06 9.35 -12.76
N ASN A 48 0.26 9.31 -12.92
CA ASN A 48 1.16 8.57 -12.04
C ASN A 48 1.06 9.07 -10.60
N ALA A 49 1.00 10.40 -10.38
CA ALA A 49 0.80 10.98 -9.06
C ALA A 49 -0.57 10.63 -8.45
N VAL A 50 -1.63 10.57 -9.26
CA VAL A 50 -2.95 10.12 -8.81
C VAL A 50 -2.91 8.66 -8.38
N ILE A 51 -2.29 7.78 -9.18
CA ILE A 51 -2.16 6.36 -8.86
C ILE A 51 -1.33 6.17 -7.59
N ASP A 52 -0.22 6.90 -7.48
CA ASP A 52 0.65 6.87 -6.30
C ASP A 52 -0.12 7.26 -5.03
N GLY A 53 -0.89 8.35 -5.08
CA GLY A 53 -1.74 8.79 -3.97
C GLY A 53 -2.81 7.76 -3.59
N ILE A 54 -3.52 7.19 -4.57
CA ILE A 54 -4.52 6.13 -4.32
C ILE A 54 -3.88 4.91 -3.64
N LEU A 55 -2.74 4.45 -4.16
CA LEU A 55 -2.04 3.30 -3.58
C LEU A 55 -1.53 3.63 -2.17
N ASN A 56 -1.04 4.86 -1.94
CA ASN A 56 -0.61 5.31 -0.63
C ASN A 56 -1.77 5.24 0.39
N ASP A 57 -2.91 5.83 0.05
CA ASP A 57 -4.11 5.85 0.89
C ASP A 57 -4.60 4.43 1.19
N VAL A 58 -4.65 3.55 0.18
CA VAL A 58 -5.13 2.18 0.33
C VAL A 58 -4.21 1.34 1.22
N PHE A 59 -2.91 1.31 0.92
CA PHE A 59 -1.96 0.49 1.69
C PHE A 59 -1.83 1.00 3.13
N TYR A 60 -1.79 2.33 3.32
CA TYR A 60 -1.75 2.90 4.67
C TYR A 60 -3.03 2.58 5.44
N SER A 61 -4.21 2.74 4.84
CA SER A 61 -5.49 2.40 5.49
C SER A 61 -5.57 0.92 5.87
N ILE A 62 -5.03 0.01 5.05
CA ILE A 62 -4.96 -1.41 5.39
C ILE A 62 -4.07 -1.63 6.63
N LEU A 63 -2.90 -1.01 6.69
CA LEU A 63 -2.01 -1.12 7.85
C LEU A 63 -2.68 -0.58 9.13
N LEU A 64 -3.36 0.56 9.06
CA LEU A 64 -4.12 1.10 10.20
C LEU A 64 -5.30 0.19 10.61
N GLY A 65 -5.98 -0.40 9.63
CA GLY A 65 -7.06 -1.35 9.88
C GLY A 65 -6.56 -2.62 10.57
N LEU A 66 -5.40 -3.14 10.15
CA LEU A 66 -4.74 -4.29 10.78
C LEU A 66 -4.19 -3.96 12.16
N ASP A 67 -3.68 -2.74 12.34
CA ASP A 67 -3.24 -2.23 13.64
C ASP A 67 -4.41 -2.13 14.63
N GLY A 68 -5.61 -1.87 14.12
CA GLY A 68 -6.82 -1.65 14.91
C GLY A 68 -7.06 -0.19 15.29
N CYS A 69 -6.22 0.74 14.83
CA CYS A 69 -6.45 2.18 14.93
C CYS A 69 -7.35 2.71 13.78
N GLY A 70 -7.52 1.94 12.70
CA GLY A 70 -8.42 2.21 11.59
C GLY A 70 -9.60 1.23 11.49
N THR A 71 -10.61 1.58 10.69
CA THR A 71 -11.72 0.68 10.35
C THR A 71 -11.38 -0.17 9.12
N ILE A 72 -11.84 -1.41 9.11
CA ILE A 72 -11.91 -2.25 7.90
C ILE A 72 -13.39 -2.34 7.53
N GLY A 73 -13.79 -1.58 6.51
CA GLY A 73 -15.21 -1.35 6.23
C GLY A 73 -15.85 -0.56 7.36
N ASP A 74 -16.91 -1.09 7.96
CA ASP A 74 -17.65 -0.42 9.04
C ASP A 74 -17.22 -0.85 10.45
N ILE A 75 -16.22 -1.72 10.56
CA ILE A 75 -15.84 -2.37 11.82
C ILE A 75 -14.39 -2.03 12.18
N GLN A 76 -14.17 -1.71 13.46
CA GLN A 76 -12.85 -1.51 14.04
C GLN A 76 -12.60 -2.56 15.12
N HIS A 77 -11.52 -3.32 14.98
CA HIS A 77 -11.07 -4.33 15.92
C HIS A 77 -9.55 -4.31 16.03
N THR A 78 -9.02 -4.73 17.17
CA THR A 78 -7.59 -4.95 17.35
C THR A 78 -7.22 -6.34 16.82
N TYR A 79 -6.20 -6.42 15.98
CA TYR A 79 -5.71 -7.69 15.47
C TYR A 79 -4.31 -7.97 15.98
N LYS A 80 -4.04 -9.26 16.18
CA LYS A 80 -2.70 -9.77 16.44
C LYS A 80 -2.24 -10.53 15.22
N ILE A 81 -1.08 -10.18 14.68
CA ILE A 81 -0.57 -10.75 13.44
C ILE A 81 0.50 -11.80 13.77
N HIS A 82 0.34 -12.99 13.19
CA HIS A 82 1.30 -14.07 13.28
C HIS A 82 1.78 -14.45 11.88
N ASP A 83 3.06 -14.86 11.78
CA ASP A 83 3.57 -15.51 10.58
C ASP A 83 3.06 -16.97 10.47
N GLU A 84 3.43 -17.64 9.38
CA GLU A 84 3.08 -19.04 9.12
C GLU A 84 3.59 -20.04 10.17
N ASN A 85 4.61 -19.66 10.94
CA ASN A 85 5.18 -20.46 12.03
C ASN A 85 4.53 -20.14 13.39
N GLY A 86 3.57 -19.21 13.44
CA GLY A 86 2.93 -18.74 14.66
C GLY A 86 3.73 -17.68 15.43
N SER A 87 4.87 -17.21 14.89
CA SER A 87 5.64 -16.14 15.51
C SER A 87 4.90 -14.82 15.38
N ILE A 88 4.91 -14.03 16.45
CA ILE A 88 4.20 -12.76 16.49
C ILE A 88 4.96 -11.73 15.66
N ILE A 89 4.25 -11.11 14.70
CA ILE A 89 4.74 -9.99 13.90
C ILE A 89 4.38 -8.67 14.59
N SER A 90 3.14 -8.55 15.08
CA SER A 90 2.63 -7.39 15.85
C SER A 90 1.55 -7.82 16.82
N GLU A 91 1.55 -7.21 18.01
CA GLU A 91 0.58 -7.48 19.09
C GLU A 91 -0.71 -6.64 18.98
N CYS A 92 -0.74 -5.62 18.11
CA CYS A 92 -1.68 -4.48 18.00
C CYS A 92 -1.05 -3.16 18.49
N GLY A 93 -1.19 -2.09 17.70
CA GLY A 93 -0.67 -0.74 18.01
C GLY A 93 0.75 -0.48 17.50
N ASP A 94 1.48 -1.52 17.07
CA ASP A 94 2.85 -1.38 16.61
C ASP A 94 2.93 -0.97 15.13
N LEU A 95 1.90 -1.24 14.33
CA LEU A 95 1.97 -1.02 12.88
C LEU A 95 1.78 0.44 12.51
N GLU A 96 0.93 1.18 13.22
CA GLU A 96 0.68 2.60 12.92
C GLU A 96 1.95 3.44 13.05
N ALA A 97 2.68 3.25 14.16
CA ALA A 97 3.92 3.98 14.41
C ALA A 97 4.99 3.68 13.34
N GLU A 98 5.11 2.41 12.94
CA GLU A 98 6.07 1.98 11.90
C GLU A 98 5.64 2.42 10.50
N ALA A 99 4.34 2.62 10.26
CA ALA A 99 3.76 3.03 8.98
C ALA A 99 3.73 4.54 8.75
N TRP A 100 3.89 5.35 9.80
CA TRP A 100 3.79 6.80 9.65
C TRP A 100 4.84 7.37 8.69
N GLU A 101 6.13 7.09 8.93
CA GLU A 101 7.23 7.65 8.12
C GLU A 101 7.17 7.16 6.65
N PRO A 102 7.02 5.84 6.35
CA PRO A 102 7.05 5.37 4.96
C PRO A 102 5.86 5.80 4.08
N PHE A 103 4.77 6.27 4.68
CA PHE A 103 3.53 6.63 3.97
C PHE A 103 3.17 8.11 4.09
N ASN A 104 3.87 8.92 4.88
CA ASN A 104 3.59 10.37 5.03
C ASN A 104 4.79 11.29 4.75
N GLU A 105 6.01 10.74 4.60
CA GLU A 105 7.19 11.46 4.08
C GLU A 105 7.41 11.17 2.59
#